data_AF-A0A969Y2I6-F1
#
_entry.id   AF-A0A969Y2I6-F1
#
_cell.length_a   1.000
_cell.length_b   1.000
_cell.length_c   1.000
_cell.angle_alpha   90.00
_cell.angle_beta   90.00
_cell.angle_gamma   90.00
#
_symmetry.space_group_name_H-M   'P 1'
#
loop_
_entity.id
_entity.type
_entity.pdbx_description
1 polymer ?
#
loop_
_entity_poly.entity_id
_entity_poly.type
_entity_poly.pdbx_seq_one_letter_code
_entity_poly.pdbx_strand_id
1 'polypeptide(L)'
;MSEKKLKNCCPDCPCRDCQCPEQCNKHCAQSTSSFPLIGDQFPEIKVLSTHGPLSFPKDLMGKWTVLFSHPGDFTPVCTTEFVAFAKMAPDFKKINTQLIGLSIDQVFSHIKWTEWINDKLGVKIPFPIIADSMGRVGKSLGMIHEKKGSDTVRAVFVIDDQAIIRLILYYPQEVGRNMEEILRVVKALQFSTANKVAMPANWPNNDFLGDHVIIPPAKSEAEAEKRRGKKDCFDWWFCHTKVKEQKK
;
A
#
# COMPACT_ATOMS: atom_id res chain seq x y z
N MET A 1 1.80 -18.06 -53.09
CA MET A 1 1.54 -19.47 -52.71
C MET A 1 2.78 -19.97 -52.01
N SER A 2 2.83 -20.39 -50.75
CA SER A 2 1.85 -20.61 -49.68
C SER A 2 2.71 -20.59 -48.39
N GLU A 3 2.46 -19.72 -47.43
CA GLU A 3 1.65 -19.98 -46.24
C GLU A 3 1.69 -21.44 -45.70
N LYS A 4 1.92 -21.52 -44.38
CA LYS A 4 1.73 -22.66 -43.46
C LYS A 4 2.93 -23.57 -43.20
N LYS A 5 3.66 -23.29 -42.11
CA LYS A 5 3.46 -23.97 -40.80
C LYS A 5 4.40 -23.39 -39.73
N LEU A 6 4.01 -22.26 -39.15
CA LEU A 6 4.36 -21.92 -37.76
C LEU A 6 3.48 -22.79 -36.86
N LYS A 7 3.93 -24.01 -36.55
CA LYS A 7 3.36 -24.84 -35.49
C LYS A 7 4.53 -25.37 -34.67
N ASN A 8 4.43 -25.18 -33.35
CA ASN A 8 5.28 -25.69 -32.27
C ASN A 8 6.23 -24.67 -31.62
N CYS A 9 5.68 -23.55 -31.12
CA CYS A 9 6.30 -22.90 -29.95
C CYS A 9 5.71 -23.51 -28.67
N CYS A 10 6.49 -24.47 -28.12
CA CYS A 10 6.57 -25.00 -26.75
C CYS A 10 5.39 -25.74 -26.08
N PRO A 11 5.66 -26.97 -25.60
CA PRO A 11 5.17 -27.43 -24.30
C PRO A 11 6.24 -27.34 -23.19
N ASP A 12 7.55 -27.50 -23.49
CA ASP A 12 8.61 -27.64 -22.47
C ASP A 12 10.00 -27.10 -22.90
N CYS A 13 10.11 -25.87 -23.42
CA CYS A 13 11.41 -25.31 -23.79
C CYS A 13 12.01 -24.42 -22.68
N PRO A 14 13.17 -24.77 -22.08
CA PRO A 14 13.88 -23.86 -21.20
C PRO A 14 14.43 -22.69 -22.03
N CYS A 15 14.14 -21.44 -21.62
CA CYS A 15 14.31 -20.17 -22.38
C CYS A 15 15.75 -19.87 -22.91
N ARG A 16 16.72 -20.79 -22.90
CA ARG A 16 18.10 -20.55 -23.39
C ARG A 16 18.28 -20.67 -24.91
N ASP A 17 17.46 -21.44 -25.62
CA ASP A 17 17.66 -21.73 -27.05
C ASP A 17 16.41 -21.48 -27.94
N CYS A 18 15.54 -20.54 -27.54
CA CYS A 18 14.32 -20.25 -28.30
C CYS A 18 14.59 -19.31 -29.49
N GLN A 19 14.41 -19.80 -30.73
CA GLN A 19 14.51 -19.02 -31.97
C GLN A 19 13.33 -18.04 -32.20
N CYS A 20 12.53 -17.74 -31.17
CA CYS A 20 11.38 -16.84 -31.23
C CYS A 20 11.47 -15.75 -30.14
N PRO A 21 12.37 -14.76 -30.30
CA PRO A 21 12.67 -13.78 -29.25
C PRO A 21 11.46 -12.90 -28.85
N GLU A 22 10.57 -12.54 -29.78
CA GLU A 22 9.41 -11.68 -29.48
C GLU A 22 8.29 -12.38 -28.70
N GLN A 23 8.09 -13.68 -28.93
CA GLN A 23 7.05 -14.46 -28.24
C GLN A 23 7.56 -15.01 -26.90
N CYS A 24 8.85 -15.34 -26.82
CA CYS A 24 9.49 -15.75 -25.58
C CYS A 24 9.53 -14.60 -24.56
N ASN A 25 9.78 -13.34 -24.98
CA ASN A 25 9.71 -12.19 -24.07
C ASN A 25 8.30 -11.92 -23.52
N LYS A 26 7.23 -12.33 -24.22
CA LYS A 26 5.85 -12.20 -23.70
C LYS A 26 5.48 -13.32 -22.73
N HIS A 27 6.02 -14.53 -22.90
CA HIS A 27 5.76 -15.69 -22.01
C HIS A 27 6.73 -15.77 -20.82
N CYS A 28 8.02 -15.51 -21.02
CA CYS A 28 9.07 -15.59 -20.00
C CYS A 28 9.09 -14.30 -19.11
N ALA A 29 8.35 -13.24 -19.48
CA ALA A 29 8.04 -12.09 -18.60
C ALA A 29 6.89 -12.35 -17.61
N GLN A 30 6.23 -13.51 -17.70
CA GLN A 30 5.27 -13.96 -16.70
C GLN A 30 5.94 -15.01 -15.81
N SER A 31 5.88 -14.78 -14.50
CA SER A 31 6.42 -15.63 -13.43
C SER A 31 7.90 -15.44 -13.05
N THR A 32 8.29 -14.20 -12.76
CA THR A 32 8.97 -13.97 -11.48
C THR A 32 7.92 -13.44 -10.51
N SER A 33 7.59 -14.20 -9.47
CA SER A 33 6.79 -13.70 -8.36
C SER A 33 7.62 -12.66 -7.60
N SER A 34 7.75 -11.47 -8.19
CA SER A 34 8.36 -10.32 -7.55
C SER A 34 7.38 -9.82 -6.50
N PHE A 35 7.87 -9.59 -5.28
CA PHE A 35 7.10 -8.85 -4.29
C PHE A 35 6.71 -7.48 -4.86
N PRO A 36 5.51 -6.96 -4.56
CA PRO A 36 5.14 -5.62 -4.98
C PRO A 36 6.07 -4.58 -4.39
N LEU A 37 6.45 -3.59 -5.20
CA LEU A 37 7.35 -2.50 -4.81
C LEU A 37 6.59 -1.18 -4.73
N ILE A 38 7.20 -0.19 -4.07
CA ILE A 38 6.70 1.18 -4.11
C ILE A 38 6.84 1.71 -5.54
N GLY A 39 5.73 2.24 -6.09
CA GLY A 39 5.63 2.70 -7.47
C GLY A 39 4.93 1.70 -8.41
N ASP A 40 4.76 0.44 -7.99
CA ASP A 40 4.05 -0.54 -8.79
C ASP A 40 2.54 -0.29 -8.77
N GLN A 41 1.88 -0.64 -9.87
CA GLN A 41 0.43 -0.80 -9.90
C GLN A 41 0.04 -1.96 -8.97
N PHE A 42 -0.99 -1.75 -8.15
CA PHE A 42 -1.51 -2.82 -7.31
C PHE A 42 -2.03 -3.98 -8.19
N PRO A 43 -1.66 -5.24 -7.88
CA PRO A 43 -1.96 -6.38 -8.75
C PRO A 43 -3.45 -6.61 -8.96
N GLU A 44 -3.80 -7.16 -10.12
CA GLU A 44 -5.16 -7.57 -10.43
C GLU A 44 -5.55 -8.80 -9.60
N ILE A 45 -6.43 -8.62 -8.63
CA ILE A 45 -6.85 -9.67 -7.70
C ILE A 45 -8.36 -9.55 -7.46
N LYS A 46 -9.06 -10.69 -7.48
CA LYS A 46 -10.44 -10.81 -7.03
C LYS A 46 -10.47 -11.52 -5.69
N VAL A 47 -11.16 -10.95 -4.71
CA VAL A 47 -11.19 -11.45 -3.33
C VAL A 47 -12.59 -11.42 -2.77
N LEU A 48 -12.87 -12.29 -1.80
CA LEU A 48 -14.10 -12.24 -1.01
C LEU A 48 -13.82 -11.47 0.29
N SER A 49 -14.76 -10.61 0.70
CA SER A 49 -14.68 -9.90 1.98
C SER A 49 -15.98 -9.98 2.77
N THR A 50 -15.95 -9.53 4.03
CA THR A 50 -17.14 -9.37 4.87
C THR A 50 -18.21 -8.45 4.27
N HIS A 51 -17.86 -7.56 3.35
CA HIS A 51 -18.81 -6.68 2.66
C HIS A 51 -19.13 -7.15 1.23
N GLY A 52 -18.79 -8.39 0.88
CA GLY A 52 -18.97 -8.96 -0.45
C GLY A 52 -17.68 -9.01 -1.28
N PRO A 53 -17.77 -9.38 -2.57
CA PRO A 53 -16.61 -9.51 -3.44
C PRO A 53 -15.98 -8.15 -3.77
N LEU A 54 -14.65 -8.12 -3.85
CA LEU A 54 -13.85 -6.98 -4.31
C LEU A 54 -12.98 -7.42 -5.50
N SER A 55 -12.70 -6.48 -6.40
CA SER A 55 -11.88 -6.64 -7.59
C SER A 55 -10.90 -5.47 -7.69
N PHE A 56 -9.62 -5.77 -7.54
CA PHE A 56 -8.53 -4.80 -7.68
C PHE A 56 -7.98 -4.80 -9.11
N PRO A 57 -7.51 -3.65 -9.63
CA PRO A 57 -7.45 -2.34 -8.98
C PRO A 57 -8.78 -1.55 -8.99
N LYS A 58 -9.85 -2.03 -9.65
CA LYS A 58 -11.11 -1.28 -9.82
C LYS A 58 -11.66 -0.69 -8.51
N ASP A 59 -11.73 -1.47 -7.43
CA ASP A 59 -12.26 -1.00 -6.14
C ASP A 59 -11.27 -0.15 -5.32
N LEU A 60 -10.05 0.06 -5.84
CA LEU A 60 -9.03 0.96 -5.27
C LEU A 60 -8.99 2.32 -5.99
N MET A 61 -9.57 2.44 -7.18
CA MET A 61 -9.48 3.67 -7.98
C MET A 61 -10.32 4.82 -7.39
N GLY A 62 -9.80 6.04 -7.48
CA GLY A 62 -10.47 7.28 -7.04
C GLY A 62 -10.43 7.54 -5.53
N LYS A 63 -9.78 6.66 -4.76
CA LYS A 63 -9.64 6.75 -3.30
C LYS A 63 -8.28 6.25 -2.88
N TRP A 64 -7.73 6.82 -1.82
CA TRP A 64 -6.58 6.20 -1.18
C TRP A 64 -7.04 4.97 -0.39
N THR A 65 -6.21 3.95 -0.30
CA THR A 65 -6.52 2.72 0.43
C THR A 65 -5.37 2.34 1.36
N VAL A 66 -5.70 2.05 2.62
CA VAL A 66 -4.81 1.31 3.53
C VAL A 66 -5.28 -0.13 3.55
N LEU A 67 -4.56 -1.00 2.85
CA LEU A 67 -4.73 -2.45 2.93
C LEU A 67 -3.78 -2.98 3.99
N PHE A 68 -4.30 -3.68 4.99
CA PHE A 68 -3.48 -4.16 6.10
C PHE A 68 -3.82 -5.61 6.45
N SER A 69 -2.79 -6.41 6.72
CA SER A 69 -2.98 -7.79 7.16
C SER A 69 -2.88 -7.95 8.67
N HIS A 70 -3.45 -9.02 9.19
CA HIS A 70 -3.25 -9.48 10.57
C HIS A 70 -3.11 -11.01 10.61
N PRO A 71 -2.32 -11.56 11.55
CA PRO A 71 -2.05 -13.01 11.61
C PRO A 71 -3.31 -13.88 11.60
N GLY A 72 -4.29 -13.53 12.43
CA GLY A 72 -5.57 -14.23 12.44
C GLY A 72 -6.60 -13.61 13.38
N ASP A 73 -7.86 -13.93 13.12
CA ASP A 73 -9.00 -13.56 13.95
C ASP A 73 -8.88 -14.14 15.37
N PHE A 74 -9.66 -13.61 16.31
CA PHE A 74 -9.70 -14.08 17.71
C PHE A 74 -8.35 -14.04 18.45
N THR A 75 -7.40 -13.24 17.97
CA THR A 75 -6.13 -12.99 18.64
C THR A 75 -6.11 -11.58 19.26
N PRO A 76 -5.49 -11.40 20.44
CA PRO A 76 -5.67 -10.18 21.23
C PRO A 76 -5.03 -8.96 20.58
N VAL A 77 -3.79 -9.05 20.08
CA VAL A 77 -3.11 -7.92 19.43
C VAL A 77 -3.89 -7.47 18.19
N CYS A 78 -4.33 -8.39 17.34
CA CYS A 78 -5.16 -8.06 16.17
C CYS A 78 -6.46 -7.37 16.57
N THR A 79 -7.10 -7.83 17.65
CA THR A 79 -8.31 -7.20 18.18
C THR A 79 -8.07 -5.75 18.58
N THR A 80 -6.95 -5.45 19.25
CA THR A 80 -6.61 -4.06 19.60
C THR A 80 -6.41 -3.17 18.36
N GLU A 81 -5.80 -3.71 17.31
CA GLU A 81 -5.56 -2.99 16.06
C GLU A 81 -6.85 -2.68 15.30
N PHE A 82 -7.78 -3.65 15.22
CA PHE A 82 -9.07 -3.45 14.58
C PHE A 82 -9.93 -2.42 15.31
N VAL A 83 -9.92 -2.44 16.65
CA VAL A 83 -10.60 -1.43 17.46
C VAL A 83 -10.00 -0.04 17.22
N ALA A 84 -8.66 0.08 17.17
CA ALA A 84 -7.99 1.35 16.90
C ALA A 84 -8.34 1.89 15.51
N PHE A 85 -8.26 1.06 14.47
CA PHE A 85 -8.66 1.45 13.11
C PHE A 85 -10.14 1.81 13.02
N ALA A 86 -11.03 1.09 13.70
CA ALA A 86 -12.46 1.40 13.69
C ALA A 86 -12.75 2.78 14.30
N LYS A 87 -12.07 3.13 15.40
CA LYS A 87 -12.16 4.46 16.01
C LYS A 87 -11.60 5.57 15.10
N MET A 88 -10.56 5.27 14.33
CA MET A 88 -9.92 6.22 13.40
C MET A 88 -10.53 6.23 12.00
N ALA A 89 -11.44 5.31 11.68
CA ALA A 89 -12.08 5.22 10.37
C ALA A 89 -12.74 6.54 9.91
N PRO A 90 -13.37 7.36 10.78
CA PRO A 90 -13.85 8.67 10.39
C PRO A 90 -12.74 9.62 9.92
N ASP A 91 -11.54 9.55 10.49
CA ASP A 91 -10.42 10.42 10.12
C ASP A 91 -9.79 10.01 8.78
N PHE A 92 -9.69 8.71 8.50
CA PHE A 92 -9.33 8.22 7.16
C PHE A 92 -10.37 8.64 6.11
N LYS A 93 -11.66 8.54 6.44
CA LYS A 93 -12.75 8.96 5.56
C LYS A 93 -12.68 10.46 5.22
N LYS A 94 -12.34 11.33 6.18
CA LYS A 94 -12.19 12.78 5.96
C LYS A 94 -11.12 13.11 4.90
N ILE A 95 -10.12 12.24 4.73
CA ILE A 95 -9.02 12.40 3.76
C ILE A 95 -9.19 11.46 2.55
N ASN A 96 -10.42 11.11 2.19
CA ASN A 96 -10.75 10.22 1.06
C ASN A 96 -9.94 8.90 1.05
N THR A 97 -9.73 8.32 2.24
CA THR A 97 -9.00 7.06 2.42
C THR A 97 -9.90 5.98 2.99
N GLN A 98 -9.89 4.81 2.38
CA GLN A 98 -10.58 3.61 2.87
C GLN A 98 -9.61 2.65 3.56
N LEU A 99 -10.14 1.85 4.48
CA LEU A 99 -9.42 0.79 5.17
C LEU A 99 -9.90 -0.56 4.64
N ILE A 100 -9.01 -1.53 4.46
CA ILE A 100 -9.34 -2.91 4.09
C ILE A 100 -8.44 -3.85 4.91
N GLY A 101 -9.04 -4.70 5.72
CA GLY A 101 -8.32 -5.74 6.48
C GLY A 101 -8.09 -7.01 5.64
N LEU A 102 -7.16 -7.86 6.05
CA LEU A 102 -6.89 -9.16 5.42
C LEU A 102 -6.33 -10.15 6.45
N SER A 103 -6.86 -11.37 6.51
CA SER A 103 -6.15 -12.52 7.08
C SER A 103 -6.43 -13.77 6.25
N ILE A 104 -5.80 -14.88 6.65
CA ILE A 104 -6.03 -16.19 6.03
C ILE A 104 -7.26 -16.92 6.59
N ASP A 105 -8.04 -16.27 7.46
CA ASP A 105 -9.27 -16.86 7.98
C ASP A 105 -10.39 -16.84 6.93
N GLN A 106 -11.43 -17.62 7.17
CA GLN A 106 -12.62 -17.63 6.32
C GLN A 106 -13.56 -16.47 6.66
N VAL A 107 -14.39 -16.06 5.70
CA VAL A 107 -15.34 -14.94 5.89
C VAL A 107 -16.27 -15.14 7.10
N PHE A 108 -16.67 -16.37 7.40
CA PHE A 108 -17.51 -16.68 8.56
C PHE A 108 -16.81 -16.40 9.89
N SER A 109 -15.49 -16.63 9.95
CA SER A 109 -14.66 -16.27 11.11
C SER A 109 -14.66 -14.75 11.31
N HIS A 110 -14.42 -13.99 10.23
CA HIS A 110 -14.44 -12.52 10.30
C HIS A 110 -15.78 -11.98 10.81
N ILE A 111 -16.89 -12.53 10.31
CA ILE A 111 -18.24 -12.12 10.74
C ILE A 111 -18.40 -12.38 12.24
N LYS A 112 -18.12 -13.59 12.71
CA LYS A 112 -18.21 -13.92 14.14
C LYS A 112 -17.26 -13.09 15.01
N TRP A 113 -16.07 -12.79 14.52
CA TRP A 113 -15.09 -11.99 15.25
C TRP A 113 -15.51 -10.53 15.35
N THR A 114 -16.00 -9.93 14.27
CA THR A 114 -16.51 -8.54 14.29
C THR A 114 -17.78 -8.39 15.13
N GLU A 115 -18.67 -9.39 15.14
CA GLU A 115 -19.79 -9.47 16.09
C GLU A 115 -19.29 -9.49 17.54
N TRP A 116 -18.32 -10.35 17.86
CA TRP A 116 -17.75 -10.41 19.20
C TRP A 116 -17.12 -9.08 19.63
N ILE A 117 -16.39 -8.39 18.73
CA ILE A 117 -15.81 -7.07 19.01
C ILE A 117 -16.92 -6.06 19.32
N ASN A 118 -17.99 -6.07 18.53
CA ASN A 118 -19.13 -5.18 18.76
C ASN A 118 -19.81 -5.48 20.10
N ASP A 119 -20.08 -6.74 20.40
CA ASP A 119 -20.83 -7.14 21.59
C ASP A 119 -20.03 -6.99 22.88
N LYS A 120 -18.72 -7.23 22.85
CA LYS A 120 -17.86 -7.19 24.03
C LYS A 120 -17.15 -5.86 24.24
N LEU A 121 -16.81 -5.15 23.16
CA LEU A 121 -16.04 -3.91 23.23
C LEU A 121 -16.85 -2.69 22.81
N GLY A 122 -18.09 -2.86 22.33
CA GLY A 122 -18.97 -1.75 21.92
C GLY A 122 -18.50 -1.04 20.65
N VAL A 123 -17.67 -1.69 19.84
CA VAL A 123 -17.06 -1.08 18.64
C VAL A 123 -17.46 -1.88 17.40
N LYS A 124 -18.18 -1.22 16.49
CA LYS A 124 -18.50 -1.79 15.18
C LYS A 124 -17.31 -1.60 14.23
N ILE A 125 -16.87 -2.67 13.57
CA ILE A 125 -15.86 -2.60 12.51
C ILE A 125 -16.53 -2.11 11.21
N PRO A 126 -16.18 -0.92 10.67
CA PRO A 126 -16.93 -0.31 9.58
C PRO A 126 -16.35 -0.61 8.18
N PHE A 127 -15.29 -1.40 8.09
CA PHE A 127 -14.54 -1.66 6.85
C PHE A 127 -14.48 -3.16 6.53
N PRO A 128 -14.30 -3.53 5.25
CA PRO A 128 -14.24 -4.92 4.84
C PRO A 128 -12.98 -5.63 5.34
N ILE A 129 -13.10 -6.93 5.57
CA ILE A 129 -11.98 -7.84 5.85
C ILE A 129 -11.95 -8.90 4.75
N ILE A 130 -10.84 -8.98 4.03
CA ILE A 130 -10.59 -9.98 2.99
C ILE A 130 -10.32 -11.34 3.64
N ALA A 131 -11.07 -12.34 3.20
CA ALA A 131 -10.86 -13.74 3.55
C ALA A 131 -9.96 -14.42 2.51
N ASP A 132 -8.68 -14.59 2.84
CA ASP A 132 -7.71 -15.27 1.99
C ASP A 132 -7.41 -16.69 2.49
N SER A 133 -8.44 -17.53 2.53
CA SER A 133 -8.37 -18.88 3.13
C SER A 133 -7.30 -19.81 2.56
N MET A 134 -6.78 -19.50 1.36
CA MET A 134 -5.71 -20.26 0.71
C MET A 134 -4.34 -19.56 0.77
N GLY A 135 -4.26 -18.40 1.40
CA GLY A 135 -3.05 -17.58 1.52
C GLY A 135 -2.51 -17.09 0.17
N ARG A 136 -3.33 -17.07 -0.89
CA ARG A 136 -2.86 -16.73 -2.25
C ARG A 136 -2.54 -15.25 -2.35
N VAL A 137 -3.42 -14.41 -1.80
CA VAL A 137 -3.27 -12.95 -1.77
C VAL A 137 -2.11 -12.57 -0.85
N GLY A 138 -2.06 -13.17 0.34
CA GLY A 138 -0.99 -12.97 1.31
C GLY A 138 0.38 -13.35 0.72
N LYS A 139 0.49 -14.47 0.00
CA LYS A 139 1.73 -14.84 -0.71
C LYS A 139 2.07 -13.86 -1.83
N SER A 140 1.11 -13.50 -2.69
CA SER A 140 1.38 -12.58 -3.81
C SER A 140 1.81 -11.19 -3.35
N LEU A 141 1.36 -10.76 -2.18
CA LEU A 141 1.71 -9.46 -1.60
C LEU A 141 2.87 -9.54 -0.60
N GLY A 142 3.49 -10.70 -0.40
CA GLY A 142 4.56 -10.86 0.59
C GLY A 142 4.16 -10.67 2.04
N MET A 143 2.88 -10.83 2.35
CA MET A 143 2.36 -10.76 3.71
C MET A 143 2.61 -12.04 4.51
N ILE A 144 3.01 -13.16 3.89
CA ILE A 144 3.36 -14.41 4.59
C ILE A 144 4.89 -14.56 4.58
N HIS A 145 5.49 -14.44 5.76
CA HIS A 145 6.92 -14.67 5.95
C HIS A 145 7.12 -16.10 6.46
N GLU A 146 7.43 -17.04 5.57
CA GLU A 146 7.40 -18.49 5.85
C GLU A 146 8.23 -18.92 7.07
N LYS A 147 9.34 -18.22 7.37
CA LYS A 147 10.16 -18.46 8.57
C LYS A 147 9.47 -18.08 9.89
N LYS A 148 8.31 -17.41 9.83
CA LYS A 148 7.49 -16.98 10.97
C LYS A 148 6.15 -17.73 11.06
N GLY A 149 5.86 -18.64 10.13
CA GLY A 149 4.65 -19.46 10.14
C GLY A 149 3.86 -19.39 8.83
N SER A 150 2.66 -19.97 8.84
CA SER A 150 1.69 -19.96 7.73
C SER A 150 0.84 -18.69 7.68
N ASP A 151 0.73 -18.00 8.81
CA ASP A 151 -0.11 -16.82 8.97
C ASP A 151 0.55 -15.58 8.37
N THR A 152 -0.24 -14.53 8.13
CA THR A 152 0.35 -13.27 7.69
C THR A 152 1.14 -12.61 8.82
N VAL A 153 2.14 -11.82 8.46
CA VAL A 153 2.70 -10.78 9.32
C VAL A 153 1.76 -9.57 9.34
N ARG A 154 2.08 -8.54 10.13
CA ARG A 154 1.29 -7.30 10.19
C ARG A 154 1.74 -6.33 9.09
N ALA A 155 1.42 -6.66 7.85
CA ALA A 155 1.75 -5.83 6.69
C ALA A 155 0.79 -4.65 6.56
N VAL A 156 1.27 -3.53 6.01
CA VAL A 156 0.46 -2.36 5.64
C VAL A 156 0.89 -1.88 4.27
N PHE A 157 -0.07 -1.75 3.37
CA PHE A 157 0.09 -1.12 2.06
C PHE A 157 -0.72 0.17 2.06
N VAL A 158 -0.06 1.29 1.78
CA VAL A 158 -0.74 2.54 1.42
C VAL A 158 -0.74 2.64 -0.10
N ILE A 159 -1.92 2.73 -0.67
CA ILE A 159 -2.19 2.72 -2.10
C ILE A 159 -2.90 4.02 -2.44
N ASP A 160 -2.47 4.73 -3.48
CA ASP A 160 -3.11 5.98 -3.89
C ASP A 160 -4.35 5.78 -4.77
N ASP A 161 -4.98 6.89 -5.15
CA ASP A 161 -6.21 6.93 -5.95
C ASP A 161 -6.04 6.46 -7.40
N GLN A 162 -4.80 6.21 -7.85
CA GLN A 162 -4.49 5.55 -9.13
C GLN A 162 -4.14 4.07 -8.94
N ALA A 163 -4.37 3.55 -7.73
CA ALA A 163 -4.01 2.20 -7.33
C ALA A 163 -2.49 1.91 -7.45
N ILE A 164 -1.64 2.93 -7.23
CA ILE A 164 -0.18 2.78 -7.13
C ILE A 164 0.22 2.58 -5.66
N ILE A 165 1.14 1.65 -5.41
CA ILE A 165 1.67 1.39 -4.07
C ILE A 165 2.61 2.53 -3.67
N ARG A 166 2.35 3.19 -2.54
CA ARG A 166 3.09 4.36 -2.05
C ARG A 166 3.94 4.09 -0.82
N LEU A 167 3.57 3.10 -0.02
CA LEU A 167 4.31 2.71 1.17
C LEU A 167 3.96 1.27 1.56
N ILE A 168 4.96 0.54 2.04
CA ILE A 168 4.84 -0.82 2.56
C ILE A 168 5.50 -0.86 3.94
N LEU A 169 4.79 -1.34 4.96
CA LEU A 169 5.34 -1.63 6.29
C LEU A 169 5.16 -3.11 6.60
N TYR A 170 6.15 -3.71 7.26
CA TYR A 170 6.05 -5.06 7.83
C TYR A 170 6.35 -5.01 9.32
N TYR A 171 5.33 -5.24 10.13
CA TYR A 171 5.48 -5.47 11.57
C TYR A 171 5.46 -6.97 11.87
N PRO A 172 6.23 -7.44 12.87
CA PRO A 172 6.16 -8.83 13.31
C PRO A 172 4.84 -9.09 14.05
N GLN A 173 4.55 -10.36 14.36
CA GLN A 173 3.26 -10.74 14.94
C GLN A 173 3.08 -10.24 16.38
N GLU A 174 4.19 -10.12 17.12
CA GLU A 174 4.25 -9.78 18.53
C GLU A 174 4.13 -8.27 18.84
N VAL A 175 4.24 -7.38 17.84
CA VAL A 175 4.16 -5.92 18.03
C VAL A 175 2.95 -5.35 17.29
N GLY A 176 2.02 -4.74 18.02
CA GLY A 176 0.91 -3.99 17.44
C GLY A 176 1.39 -2.69 16.76
N ARG A 177 0.75 -2.32 15.65
CA ARG A 177 1.11 -1.15 14.83
C ARG A 177 0.69 0.16 15.50
N ASN A 178 1.47 1.21 15.22
CA ASN A 178 1.06 2.58 15.52
C ASN A 178 0.13 3.10 14.40
N MET A 179 -1.17 3.19 14.70
CA MET A 179 -2.18 3.64 13.73
C MET A 179 -2.11 5.14 13.43
N GLU A 180 -1.61 5.95 14.37
CA GLU A 180 -1.40 7.38 14.15
C GLU A 180 -0.35 7.64 13.08
N GLU A 181 0.72 6.82 13.04
CA GLU A 181 1.74 6.92 11.99
C GLU A 181 1.16 6.57 10.62
N ILE A 182 0.29 5.55 10.54
CA ILE A 182 -0.38 5.20 9.28
C ILE A 182 -1.25 6.36 8.80
N LEU A 183 -2.03 7.00 9.68
CA LEU A 183 -2.81 8.18 9.33
C LEU A 183 -1.91 9.36 8.92
N ARG A 184 -0.83 9.61 9.66
CA ARG A 184 0.13 10.69 9.40
C ARG A 184 0.77 10.52 8.02
N VAL A 185 1.23 9.31 7.67
CA VAL A 185 1.92 9.08 6.41
C VAL A 185 0.97 9.17 5.22
N VAL A 186 -0.29 8.74 5.34
CA VAL A 186 -1.31 8.95 4.30
C VAL A 186 -1.52 10.46 4.07
N LYS A 187 -1.70 11.24 5.14
CA LYS A 187 -1.85 12.72 5.03
C LYS A 187 -0.62 13.35 4.37
N ALA A 188 0.57 12.95 4.78
CA ALA A 188 1.82 13.47 4.24
C ALA A 188 2.00 13.12 2.75
N LEU A 189 1.68 11.89 2.35
CA LEU A 189 1.75 11.43 0.96
C LEU A 189 0.72 12.15 0.07
N GLN A 190 -0.52 12.31 0.54
CA GLN A 190 -1.55 13.08 -0.17
C GLN A 190 -1.13 14.55 -0.33
N PHE A 191 -0.62 15.16 0.74
CA PHE A 191 -0.15 16.55 0.71
C PHE A 191 1.02 16.72 -0.27
N SER A 192 1.99 15.81 -0.21
CA SER A 192 3.15 15.76 -1.12
C SER A 192 2.72 15.64 -2.57
N THR A 193 1.81 14.72 -2.88
CA THR A 193 1.27 14.51 -4.24
C THR A 193 0.54 15.75 -4.74
N ALA A 194 -0.33 16.37 -3.94
CA ALA A 194 -1.10 17.54 -4.34
C ALA A 194 -0.23 18.79 -4.56
N ASN A 195 0.80 18.99 -3.73
CA ASN A 195 1.62 20.21 -3.75
C ASN A 195 2.96 20.05 -4.48
N LYS A 196 3.30 18.84 -4.93
CA LYS A 196 4.59 18.50 -5.58
C LYS A 196 5.80 18.87 -4.71
N VAL A 197 5.70 18.58 -3.42
CA VAL A 197 6.73 18.83 -2.41
C VAL A 197 7.20 17.54 -1.76
N ALA A 198 8.38 17.55 -1.16
CA ALA A 198 8.87 16.48 -0.29
C ALA A 198 8.54 16.79 1.18
N MET A 199 8.36 15.74 1.98
CA MET A 199 7.98 15.86 3.39
C MET A 199 9.23 15.63 4.26
N PRO A 200 9.58 16.55 5.18
CA PRO A 200 10.70 16.32 6.09
C PRO A 200 10.39 15.22 7.12
N ALA A 201 11.43 14.74 7.79
CA ALA A 201 11.30 13.80 8.90
C ALA A 201 10.40 14.39 10.00
N ASN A 202 9.59 13.54 10.64
CA ASN A 202 8.67 13.92 11.73
C ASN A 202 7.65 15.01 11.38
N TRP A 203 7.44 15.34 10.09
CA TRP A 203 6.43 16.32 9.68
C TRP A 203 5.03 15.93 10.22
N PRO A 204 4.26 16.88 10.82
CA PRO A 204 4.44 18.34 10.77
C PRO A 204 5.26 18.96 11.91
N ASN A 205 6.00 18.16 12.68
CA ASN A 205 6.79 18.60 13.83
C ASN A 205 8.29 18.34 13.61
N ASN A 206 8.81 18.69 12.43
CA ASN A 206 10.24 18.55 12.20
C ASN A 206 11.04 19.47 13.15
N ASP A 207 12.17 18.99 13.69
CA ASP A 207 12.90 19.66 14.76
C ASP A 207 13.36 21.09 14.45
N PHE A 208 13.65 21.40 13.18
CA PHE A 208 14.11 22.74 12.77
C PHE A 208 13.28 23.37 11.65
N LEU A 209 12.50 22.57 10.92
CA LEU A 209 11.58 23.06 9.88
C LEU A 209 10.14 23.21 10.37
N GLY A 210 9.78 22.63 11.53
CA GLY A 210 8.41 22.57 12.01
C GLY A 210 7.49 21.93 10.97
N ASP A 211 6.47 22.69 10.54
CA ASP A 211 5.46 22.28 9.57
C ASP A 211 5.83 22.60 8.11
N HIS A 212 7.02 23.15 7.86
CA HIS A 212 7.46 23.45 6.50
C HIS A 212 7.60 22.16 5.67
N VAL A 213 7.49 22.33 4.36
CA VAL A 213 7.72 21.28 3.37
C VAL A 213 8.95 21.58 2.53
N ILE A 214 9.56 20.55 1.97
CA ILE A 214 10.80 20.65 1.18
C ILE A 214 10.44 20.80 -0.29
N ILE A 215 11.04 21.79 -0.95
CA ILE A 215 10.95 21.96 -2.40
C ILE A 215 11.91 20.94 -3.03
N PRO A 216 11.47 20.08 -3.97
CA PRO A 216 12.35 19.11 -4.60
C PRO A 216 13.62 19.78 -5.16
N PRO A 217 14.81 19.16 -5.00
CA PRO A 217 16.07 19.73 -5.45
C PRO A 217 16.06 20.13 -6.93
N ALA A 218 16.88 21.14 -7.27
CA ALA A 218 17.09 21.53 -8.66
C ALA A 218 17.62 20.35 -9.48
N LYS A 219 17.11 20.18 -10.71
CA LYS A 219 17.50 19.08 -11.61
C LYS A 219 18.55 19.47 -12.64
N SER A 220 18.99 20.74 -12.64
CA SER A 220 20.02 21.26 -13.54
C SER A 220 20.83 22.38 -12.88
N GLU A 221 22.02 22.64 -13.38
CA GLU A 221 22.88 23.73 -12.92
C GLU A 221 22.20 25.10 -13.05
N ALA A 222 21.45 25.32 -14.14
CA ALA A 222 20.70 26.55 -14.36
C ALA A 222 19.59 26.75 -13.31
N GLU A 223 18.93 25.68 -12.85
CA GLU A 223 17.97 25.76 -11.75
C GLU A 223 18.64 25.96 -10.40
N ALA A 224 19.80 25.31 -10.18
CA ALA A 224 20.58 25.48 -8.96
C ALA A 224 21.05 26.92 -8.79
N GLU A 225 21.56 27.55 -9.86
CA GLU A 225 22.02 28.93 -9.86
C GLU A 225 20.89 29.91 -9.50
N LYS A 226 19.68 29.67 -10.04
CA LYS A 226 18.47 30.44 -9.67
C LYS A 226 18.06 30.29 -8.21
N ARG A 227 18.59 29.30 -7.48
CA ARG A 227 18.29 29.05 -6.05
C ARG A 227 19.40 29.50 -5.12
N ARG A 228 20.63 29.71 -5.61
CA ARG A 228 21.75 30.17 -4.78
C ARG A 228 21.43 31.51 -4.12
N GLY A 229 21.78 31.64 -2.85
CA GLY A 229 21.57 32.86 -2.06
C GLY A 229 20.11 33.18 -1.72
N LYS A 230 19.15 32.29 -2.01
CA LYS A 230 17.75 32.47 -1.56
C LYS A 230 17.63 32.24 -0.06
N LYS A 231 16.91 33.14 0.63
CA LYS A 231 16.71 33.10 2.09
C LYS A 231 15.95 31.86 2.59
N ASP A 232 15.06 31.31 1.78
CA ASP A 232 14.26 30.12 2.11
C ASP A 232 14.97 28.79 1.78
N CYS A 233 16.29 28.86 1.58
CA CYS A 233 17.14 27.74 1.26
C CYS A 233 18.35 27.75 2.19
N PHE A 234 18.62 26.61 2.84
CA PHE A 234 19.91 26.41 3.51
C PHE A 234 21.03 26.27 2.48
N ASP A 235 20.72 25.63 1.35
CA ASP A 235 21.55 25.58 0.14
C ASP A 235 20.62 25.35 -1.08
N TRP A 236 21.13 25.49 -2.31
CA TRP A 236 20.33 25.42 -3.54
C TRP A 236 19.52 24.12 -3.70
N TRP A 237 19.97 23.01 -3.10
CA TRP A 237 19.29 21.71 -3.07
C TRP A 237 18.34 21.55 -1.87
N PHE A 238 18.53 22.34 -0.80
CA PHE A 238 17.72 22.31 0.41
C PHE A 238 16.93 23.61 0.57
N CYS A 239 15.86 23.71 -0.20
CA CYS A 239 14.89 24.79 -0.07
C CYS A 239 13.60 24.29 0.60
N HIS A 240 12.98 25.14 1.41
CA HIS A 240 11.74 24.81 2.12
C HIS A 240 10.73 25.94 2.04
N THR A 241 9.47 25.65 2.29
CA THR A 241 8.42 26.68 2.35
C THR A 241 7.35 26.33 3.36
N LYS A 242 6.71 27.36 3.93
CA LYS A 242 5.52 27.17 4.75
C LYS A 242 4.35 26.75 3.89
N VAL A 243 3.52 25.88 4.44
CA VAL A 243 2.24 25.53 3.84
C VAL A 243 1.32 26.76 3.94
N LYS A 244 0.98 27.37 2.80
CA LYS A 244 -0.20 28.26 2.78
C LYS A 244 -1.42 27.35 2.83
N GLU A 245 -2.26 27.49 3.85
CA GLU A 245 -3.54 26.78 3.92
C GLU A 245 -4.27 26.95 2.59
N GLN A 246 -4.50 25.83 1.88
CA GLN A 246 -5.37 25.85 0.73
C GLN A 246 -6.77 26.15 1.25
N LYS A 247 -7.29 27.34 0.94
CA LYS A 247 -8.71 27.64 1.10
C LYS A 247 -9.48 26.56 0.33
N LYS A 248 -10.28 25.79 1.07
CA LYS A 248 -11.25 24.82 0.53
C LYS A 248 -12.16 25.47 -0.50
#